data_AF-A0A0B1PFI7-F1
#
_entry.id   AF-A0A0B1PFI7-F1
#
_cell.length_a   1.000
_cell.length_b   1.000
_cell.length_c   1.000
_cell.angle_alpha   90.00
_cell.angle_beta   90.00
_cell.angle_gamma   90.00
#
_symmetry.space_group_name_H-M   'P 1'
#
loop_
_entity.id
_entity.type
_entity.pdbx_description
1 polymer ?
#
loop_
_entity_poly.entity_id
_entity_poly.type
_entity_poly.pdbx_seq_one_letter_code
_entity_poly.pdbx_strand_id
1 'polypeptide(L)'
;MSFCWKKWIQTYKITMIYVILTAVVCIGSTQAFFLINNDSKKVFNPVVDVGYSVYRGYRSEVLQLDYFNGIRYAAPPIGQLRWQKPQEPKENRTEIISAANYGPKCPQSYQGPRPKSWFFMTNDEISEDCLFLNVISPINATGLPTLVWIHGGGYGLGDGRYNFTELITTNSRNFLVVTIQYRLGAFGFMSSPELSDFGTSNAGLYDQHFALEWIQKNIAKFGGDPRRVTIAGESAGAGSVMQQIVAYGGNEGTKFFKNAIVASPYYPPQWHFDDEQPTAAYNEFKKLVGCEERPKNMSVFECFSMKDSYSLQNASAYVSTGANYGQWAFLPVIDGVFIKKSPLDQLQAGEVNGLRMLSGHNSDEAPAFVPQIIQTKLDFNMYTQSLFPFLDQQTKTKISSIYDIPDTIPGPLFSTLGSVGLTALNQSSFAIGQQQRANNLFAEITFICPSYWLADAFSSLNKKSWKYQFSVPPAAHGTDMNAYYKSNAALFSKGTLSDGFRTGIQLSWGRFILHDDPTLPSFVVDAIGKNNEQINHEVLSAASNTSWLPWNKNSMTMMNFNSSGGTEKILTVMIALNKSINVTMHVNPGLIANWTISDASSWENGRGSRCNFWSSQKKYHP
;
A
#
# COMPACT_ATOMS: atom_id res chain seq x y z
N MET A 1 22.17 13.20 -53.73
CA MET A 1 20.86 13.11 -54.41
C MET A 1 19.82 12.86 -53.33
N SER A 2 18.79 13.66 -53.06
CA SER A 2 18.34 15.03 -53.39
C SER A 2 16.86 15.01 -52.94
N PHE A 3 16.21 15.96 -52.27
CA PHE A 3 16.35 17.39 -51.95
C PHE A 3 15.23 17.65 -50.91
N CYS A 4 15.25 18.58 -49.94
CA CYS A 4 15.33 20.05 -50.01
C CYS A 4 15.06 20.52 -48.55
N TRP A 5 15.55 21.62 -47.95
CA TRP A 5 16.35 22.79 -48.35
C TRP A 5 16.70 23.56 -47.04
N LYS A 6 17.96 23.96 -46.82
CA LYS A 6 18.53 25.35 -46.87
C LYS A 6 18.05 26.32 -45.76
N LYS A 7 18.80 27.28 -45.19
CA LYS A 7 20.20 27.80 -45.27
C LYS A 7 20.32 28.86 -44.12
N TRP A 8 21.39 28.88 -43.31
CA TRP A 8 22.53 29.84 -43.33
C TRP A 8 22.28 31.33 -43.00
N ILE A 9 22.96 31.81 -41.94
CA ILE A 9 23.89 32.98 -41.77
C ILE A 9 24.35 32.89 -40.29
N GLN A 10 25.56 32.48 -39.90
CA GLN A 10 26.92 33.04 -40.04
C GLN A 10 27.17 34.39 -39.33
N THR A 11 28.05 34.33 -38.31
CA THR A 11 29.04 35.36 -37.85
C THR A 11 28.51 36.55 -37.00
N TYR A 12 29.07 36.96 -35.85
CA TYR A 12 30.47 37.08 -35.38
C TYR A 12 30.60 37.11 -33.83
N LYS A 13 31.63 36.40 -33.31
CA LYS A 13 32.62 36.67 -32.21
C LYS A 13 32.20 37.45 -30.94
N ILE A 14 32.65 37.09 -29.72
CA ILE A 14 34.01 37.25 -29.12
C ILE A 14 34.04 36.46 -27.77
N THR A 15 34.85 35.39 -27.60
CA THR A 15 36.12 35.25 -26.80
C THR A 15 35.90 35.17 -25.26
N MET A 16 36.43 34.25 -24.41
CA MET A 16 37.75 33.60 -24.22
C MET A 16 37.65 32.19 -23.52
N ILE A 17 38.34 31.11 -23.94
CA ILE A 17 39.67 30.52 -23.54
C ILE A 17 39.72 29.99 -22.06
N TYR A 18 39.99 28.71 -21.69
CA TYR A 18 41.18 27.81 -21.84
C TYR A 18 40.78 26.29 -21.66
N VAL A 19 41.13 25.35 -22.57
CA VAL A 19 42.28 24.38 -22.63
C VAL A 19 42.15 23.17 -21.66
N ILE A 20 42.15 21.90 -22.10
CA ILE A 20 43.32 21.02 -22.39
C ILE A 20 43.02 19.95 -23.48
N LEU A 21 44.01 19.69 -24.34
CA LEU A 21 44.05 18.75 -25.48
C LEU A 21 44.95 17.52 -25.20
N THR A 22 44.45 16.33 -25.58
CA THR A 22 45.07 15.20 -26.33
C THR A 22 46.42 14.55 -25.97
N ALA A 23 46.47 13.21 -26.04
CA ALA A 23 47.29 12.46 -27.02
C ALA A 23 46.94 10.96 -27.08
N VAL A 24 46.88 10.41 -28.31
CA VAL A 24 46.74 8.99 -28.67
C VAL A 24 48.11 8.46 -29.10
N VAL A 25 48.52 7.27 -28.62
CA VAL A 25 49.59 6.46 -29.23
C VAL A 25 49.19 4.98 -29.17
N CYS A 26 49.12 4.33 -30.35
CA CYS A 26 49.07 2.88 -30.52
C CYS A 26 50.48 2.37 -30.85
N ILE A 27 51.06 1.47 -30.05
CA ILE A 27 51.96 0.38 -30.49
C ILE A 27 51.79 -0.78 -29.50
N GLY A 28 51.54 -1.99 -30.01
CA GLY A 28 51.19 -3.17 -29.22
C GLY A 28 52.36 -3.89 -28.57
N SER A 29 52.03 -4.68 -27.55
CA SER A 29 52.77 -5.87 -27.14
C SER A 29 51.83 -6.78 -26.34
N THR A 30 51.65 -7.98 -26.90
CA THR A 30 51.06 -9.19 -26.31
C THR A 30 51.23 -9.32 -24.80
N GLN A 31 50.13 -9.30 -24.05
CA GLN A 31 50.02 -10.01 -22.78
C GLN A 31 48.70 -10.76 -22.73
N ALA A 32 48.82 -12.02 -22.34
CA ALA A 32 47.83 -13.07 -22.43
C ALA A 32 46.48 -12.64 -21.84
N PHE A 33 45.43 -12.80 -22.65
CA PHE A 33 44.10 -13.08 -22.13
C PHE A 33 44.21 -14.34 -21.28
N PHE A 34 44.26 -14.19 -19.96
CA PHE A 34 43.80 -15.25 -19.07
C PHE A 34 42.31 -15.40 -19.37
N LEU A 35 42.01 -16.32 -20.28
CA LEU A 35 40.76 -17.05 -20.30
C LEU A 35 40.64 -17.71 -18.92
N ILE A 36 40.06 -16.98 -17.97
CA ILE A 36 39.24 -17.64 -16.98
C ILE A 36 38.09 -18.20 -17.82
N ASN A 37 38.25 -19.47 -18.21
CA ASN A 37 37.15 -20.38 -18.44
C ASN A 37 36.31 -20.28 -17.17
N ASN A 38 35.39 -19.33 -17.14
CA ASN A 38 34.31 -19.34 -16.21
C ASN A 38 33.44 -20.46 -16.75
N ASP A 39 33.76 -21.65 -16.27
CA ASP A 39 32.96 -22.86 -16.35
C ASP A 39 31.51 -22.42 -16.43
N SER A 40 30.82 -22.80 -17.51
CA SER A 40 29.43 -22.47 -17.74
C SER A 40 28.63 -22.92 -16.53
N LYS A 41 28.47 -22.05 -15.52
CA LYS A 41 27.54 -22.25 -14.43
C LYS A 41 26.22 -22.42 -15.15
N LYS A 42 25.68 -23.64 -15.16
CA LYS A 42 24.34 -23.92 -15.64
C LYS A 42 23.44 -22.88 -14.98
N VAL A 43 23.02 -21.88 -15.74
CA VAL A 43 22.01 -20.93 -15.27
C VAL A 43 20.74 -21.77 -15.21
N PHE A 44 20.45 -22.30 -14.03
CA PHE A 44 19.23 -23.05 -13.79
C PHE A 44 18.08 -22.05 -13.83
N ASN A 45 17.43 -21.95 -14.99
CA ASN A 45 16.22 -21.16 -15.13
C ASN A 45 15.03 -22.06 -14.81
N PRO A 46 14.38 -21.88 -13.65
CA PRO A 46 13.26 -22.74 -13.26
C PRO A 46 12.09 -22.52 -14.23
N VAL A 47 11.45 -23.62 -14.64
CA VAL A 47 10.33 -23.61 -15.58
C VAL A 47 9.10 -24.16 -14.86
N VAL A 48 7.98 -23.43 -14.97
CA VAL A 48 6.70 -23.81 -14.34
C VAL A 48 5.59 -23.78 -15.39
N ASP A 49 4.83 -24.87 -15.49
CA ASP A 49 3.66 -25.01 -16.36
C ASP A 49 2.37 -24.71 -15.56
N VAL A 50 1.76 -23.55 -15.80
CA VAL A 50 0.52 -23.14 -15.12
C VAL A 50 -0.75 -23.63 -15.82
N GLY A 51 -0.61 -24.54 -16.80
CA GLY A 51 -1.71 -25.17 -17.53
C GLY A 51 -1.98 -24.50 -18.87
N TYR A 52 -2.24 -23.18 -18.85
CA TYR A 52 -2.48 -22.41 -20.08
C TYR A 52 -1.21 -21.85 -20.72
N SER A 53 -0.10 -21.76 -19.97
CA SER A 53 1.20 -21.28 -20.45
C SER A 53 2.34 -21.86 -19.62
N VAL A 54 3.55 -21.86 -20.21
CA VAL A 54 4.78 -22.29 -19.57
C VAL A 54 5.69 -21.08 -19.34
N TYR A 55 6.10 -20.84 -18.10
CA TYR A 55 6.92 -19.69 -17.71
C TYR A 55 8.32 -20.11 -17.29
N ARG A 56 9.32 -19.34 -17.71
CA ARG A 56 10.72 -19.49 -17.28
C ARG A 56 11.11 -18.32 -16.39
N GLY A 57 11.34 -18.58 -15.11
CA GLY A 57 11.89 -17.62 -14.16
C GLY A 57 13.42 -17.58 -14.20
N TYR A 58 14.02 -16.94 -13.20
CA TYR A 58 15.47 -17.00 -12.94
C TYR A 58 15.74 -17.43 -11.50
N ARG A 59 16.88 -18.10 -11.29
CA ARG A 59 17.35 -18.56 -9.98
C ARG A 59 18.49 -17.70 -9.47
N SER A 60 18.44 -17.33 -8.21
CA SER A 60 19.58 -16.80 -7.46
C SER A 60 20.11 -17.87 -6.51
N GLU A 61 21.20 -18.53 -6.91
CA GLU A 61 21.90 -19.50 -6.06
C GLU A 61 22.47 -18.85 -4.79
N VAL A 62 22.80 -17.55 -4.83
CA VAL A 62 23.31 -16.83 -3.65
C VAL A 62 22.22 -16.61 -2.62
N LEU A 63 21.00 -16.25 -3.08
CA LEU A 63 19.87 -15.99 -2.18
C LEU A 63 19.07 -17.26 -1.86
N GLN A 64 19.31 -18.34 -2.59
CA GLN A 64 18.55 -19.59 -2.56
C GLN A 64 17.06 -19.37 -2.89
N LEU A 65 16.79 -18.54 -3.90
CA LEU A 65 15.45 -18.16 -4.33
C LEU A 65 15.27 -18.26 -5.85
N ASP A 66 14.08 -18.69 -6.26
CA ASP A 66 13.55 -18.65 -7.63
C ASP A 66 12.58 -17.47 -7.78
N TYR A 67 12.71 -16.75 -8.89
CA TYR A 67 11.93 -15.55 -9.20
C TYR A 67 11.18 -15.74 -10.51
N PHE A 68 9.87 -15.49 -10.47
CA PHE A 68 8.99 -15.46 -11.64
C PHE A 68 8.24 -14.13 -11.65
N ASN A 69 8.75 -13.16 -12.38
CA ASN A 69 8.17 -11.84 -12.51
C ASN A 69 7.35 -11.77 -13.81
N GLY A 70 6.16 -11.18 -13.77
CA GLY A 70 5.35 -10.98 -14.98
C GLY A 70 4.59 -12.23 -15.45
N ILE A 71 4.06 -13.04 -14.53
CA ILE A 71 3.12 -14.11 -14.89
C ILE A 71 1.75 -13.49 -15.16
N ARG A 72 1.21 -13.67 -16.37
CA ARG A 72 -0.14 -13.21 -16.71
C ARG A 72 -1.16 -14.07 -15.99
N TYR A 73 -1.93 -13.52 -15.07
CA TYR A 73 -2.96 -14.28 -14.34
C TYR A 73 -4.38 -14.07 -14.91
N ALA A 74 -4.61 -13.00 -15.68
CA ALA A 74 -5.85 -12.72 -16.38
C ALA A 74 -5.62 -12.26 -17.84
N ALA A 75 -6.64 -12.40 -18.68
CA ALA A 75 -6.63 -11.84 -20.02
C ALA A 75 -6.42 -10.30 -19.99
N PRO A 76 -5.74 -9.70 -20.99
CA PRO A 76 -5.61 -8.24 -21.08
C PRO A 76 -6.99 -7.57 -21.05
N PRO A 77 -7.27 -6.64 -20.11
CA PRO A 77 -8.57 -5.97 -19.99
C PRO A 77 -8.74 -4.82 -21.00
N ILE A 78 -8.48 -5.10 -22.27
CA ILE A 78 -8.52 -4.14 -23.38
C ILE A 78 -9.70 -4.39 -24.31
N GLY A 79 -10.04 -3.39 -25.13
CA GLY A 79 -11.17 -3.47 -26.07
C GLY A 79 -12.47 -3.79 -25.32
N GLN A 80 -13.15 -4.87 -25.73
CA GLN A 80 -14.41 -5.30 -25.13
C GLN A 80 -14.28 -5.81 -23.68
N LEU A 81 -13.05 -6.06 -23.19
CA LEU A 81 -12.81 -6.46 -21.80
C LEU A 81 -12.56 -5.27 -20.86
N ARG A 82 -12.55 -4.03 -21.37
CA ARG A 82 -12.49 -2.84 -20.52
C ARG A 82 -13.67 -2.82 -19.57
N TRP A 83 -13.43 -2.48 -18.30
CA TRP A 83 -14.43 -2.45 -17.23
C TRP A 83 -15.23 -3.75 -17.02
N GLN A 84 -14.83 -4.87 -17.60
CA GLN A 84 -15.42 -6.19 -17.32
C GLN A 84 -14.69 -6.86 -16.15
N LYS A 85 -15.32 -7.86 -15.54
CA LYS A 85 -14.61 -8.81 -14.65
C LYS A 85 -13.44 -9.47 -15.41
N PRO A 86 -12.29 -9.71 -14.75
CA PRO A 86 -11.17 -10.41 -15.35
C PRO A 86 -11.59 -11.78 -15.86
N GLN A 87 -10.94 -12.24 -16.93
CA GLN A 87 -11.20 -13.52 -17.59
C GLN A 87 -9.92 -14.35 -17.61
N GLU A 88 -10.06 -15.67 -17.78
CA GLU A 88 -8.89 -16.55 -17.92
C GLU A 88 -8.02 -16.11 -19.13
N PRO A 89 -6.68 -16.13 -18.99
CA PRO A 89 -5.79 -15.90 -20.13
C PRO A 89 -6.04 -16.91 -21.24
N LYS A 90 -5.87 -16.49 -22.49
CA LYS A 90 -5.84 -17.44 -23.62
C LYS A 90 -4.72 -18.45 -23.42
N GLU A 91 -4.99 -19.70 -23.77
CA GLU A 91 -3.96 -20.72 -23.82
C GLU A 91 -2.90 -20.36 -24.87
N ASN A 92 -1.65 -20.31 -24.43
CA ASN A 92 -0.49 -20.22 -25.31
C ASN A 92 0.60 -21.17 -24.77
N ARG A 93 0.73 -22.31 -25.43
CA ARG A 93 1.73 -23.35 -25.13
C ARG A 93 2.76 -23.52 -26.25
N THR A 94 2.78 -22.60 -27.21
CA THR A 94 3.68 -22.68 -28.38
C THR A 94 5.13 -22.34 -28.03
N GLU A 95 5.33 -21.57 -26.96
CA GLU A 95 6.64 -21.15 -26.48
C GLU A 95 6.69 -21.09 -24.95
N ILE A 96 7.92 -21.03 -24.42
CA ILE A 96 8.16 -20.78 -23.00
C ILE A 96 8.32 -19.26 -22.81
N ILE A 97 7.39 -18.66 -22.08
CA ILE A 97 7.35 -17.22 -21.82
C ILE A 97 8.40 -16.86 -20.75
N SER A 98 9.21 -15.84 -21.02
CA SER A 98 10.15 -15.33 -20.02
C SER A 98 9.40 -14.62 -18.89
N ALA A 99 9.61 -15.08 -17.66
CA ALA A 99 9.14 -14.47 -16.42
C ALA A 99 10.34 -13.90 -15.61
N ALA A 100 11.32 -13.32 -16.30
CA ALA A 100 12.49 -12.72 -15.64
C ALA A 100 12.25 -11.25 -15.22
N ASN A 101 11.36 -10.55 -15.93
CA ASN A 101 11.11 -9.12 -15.76
C ASN A 101 9.67 -8.88 -15.31
N TYR A 102 9.46 -7.81 -14.54
CA TYR A 102 8.12 -7.40 -14.13
C TYR A 102 7.23 -7.05 -15.33
N GLY A 103 5.95 -7.37 -15.21
CA GLY A 103 4.92 -6.87 -16.13
C GLY A 103 4.74 -5.35 -16.04
N PRO A 104 4.03 -4.74 -17.01
CA PRO A 104 3.71 -3.32 -17.00
C PRO A 104 2.86 -2.92 -15.79
N LYS A 105 2.89 -1.62 -15.45
CA LYS A 105 2.02 -1.01 -14.46
C LYS A 105 0.65 -0.73 -15.08
N CYS A 106 -0.40 -0.81 -14.27
CA CYS A 106 -1.73 -0.40 -14.72
C CYS A 106 -1.81 1.12 -14.91
N PRO A 107 -2.75 1.62 -15.72
CA PRO A 107 -3.00 3.06 -15.85
C PRO A 107 -3.33 3.68 -14.49
N GLN A 108 -2.78 4.86 -14.19
CA GLN A 108 -2.80 5.44 -12.84
C GLN A 108 -3.63 6.73 -12.73
N SER A 109 -3.90 7.18 -11.52
CA SER A 109 -4.58 8.43 -11.23
C SER A 109 -4.10 8.94 -9.88
N TYR A 110 -3.91 10.25 -9.79
CA TYR A 110 -3.34 10.87 -8.61
C TYR A 110 -4.44 11.42 -7.70
N GLN A 111 -4.10 11.64 -6.43
CA GLN A 111 -4.97 12.33 -5.49
C GLN A 111 -5.10 13.82 -5.83
N GLY A 112 -6.19 14.43 -5.37
CA GLY A 112 -6.36 15.87 -5.36
C GLY A 112 -5.42 16.57 -4.36
N PRO A 113 -5.26 17.89 -4.47
CA PRO A 113 -5.88 18.80 -5.42
C PRO A 113 -5.09 18.89 -6.73
N ARG A 114 -5.74 19.51 -7.70
CA ARG A 114 -5.23 19.68 -9.05
C ARG A 114 -3.96 20.56 -9.09
N PRO A 115 -2.76 20.07 -9.48
CA PRO A 115 -1.56 20.90 -9.67
C PRO A 115 -1.77 22.07 -10.64
N LYS A 116 -0.88 23.07 -10.56
CA LYS A 116 -0.91 24.27 -11.42
C LYS A 116 -0.46 23.99 -12.86
N SER A 117 0.45 23.03 -13.05
CA SER A 117 0.91 22.56 -14.36
C SER A 117 0.60 21.07 -14.50
N TRP A 118 0.08 20.68 -15.67
CA TRP A 118 -0.51 19.37 -15.91
C TRP A 118 0.08 18.67 -17.12
N PHE A 119 0.85 17.61 -16.87
CA PHE A 119 1.16 16.59 -17.88
C PHE A 119 1.22 15.25 -17.17
N PHE A 120 0.20 14.42 -17.34
CA PHE A 120 0.24 13.03 -16.89
C PHE A 120 1.18 12.27 -17.85
N MET A 121 2.48 12.32 -17.57
CA MET A 121 3.45 11.56 -18.35
C MET A 121 3.08 10.07 -18.28
N THR A 122 2.91 9.45 -19.44
CA THR A 122 2.98 8.00 -19.59
C THR A 122 4.42 7.69 -19.96
N ASN A 123 5.12 6.93 -19.13
CA ASN A 123 6.33 6.26 -19.58
C ASN A 123 5.91 4.94 -20.23
N ASP A 124 6.81 4.33 -21.01
CA ASP A 124 6.56 3.05 -21.70
C ASP A 124 6.28 1.86 -20.76
N GLU A 125 6.27 2.08 -19.44
CA GLU A 125 6.01 1.05 -18.43
C GLU A 125 4.52 0.90 -18.07
N ILE A 126 3.64 1.80 -18.51
CA ILE A 126 2.19 1.79 -18.21
C ILE A 126 1.42 1.19 -19.40
N SER A 127 0.52 0.23 -19.11
CA SER A 127 -0.35 -0.40 -20.12
C SER A 127 -1.67 -0.83 -19.49
N GLU A 128 -2.77 -0.83 -20.26
CA GLU A 128 -4.02 -1.51 -19.84
C GLU A 128 -3.82 -3.03 -19.75
N ASP A 129 -2.93 -3.59 -20.58
CA ASP A 129 -2.49 -4.97 -20.44
C ASP A 129 -1.55 -5.11 -19.24
N CYS A 130 -2.09 -5.08 -18.02
CA CYS A 130 -1.33 -5.02 -16.78
C CYS A 130 -1.65 -6.11 -15.75
N LEU A 131 -2.56 -7.05 -16.04
CA LEU A 131 -2.99 -8.09 -15.09
C LEU A 131 -1.98 -9.23 -14.97
N PHE A 132 -0.87 -8.91 -14.30
CA PHE A 132 0.27 -9.79 -14.03
C PHE A 132 0.50 -9.93 -12.52
N LEU A 133 1.12 -11.04 -12.13
CA LEU A 133 1.61 -11.27 -10.77
C LEU A 133 3.06 -11.73 -10.81
N ASN A 134 3.70 -11.70 -9.65
CA ASN A 134 5.08 -12.14 -9.47
C ASN A 134 5.15 -13.13 -8.32
N VAL A 135 6.06 -14.11 -8.41
CA VAL A 135 6.29 -15.13 -7.39
C VAL A 135 7.78 -15.16 -7.03
N ILE A 136 8.07 -15.06 -5.73
CA ILE A 136 9.40 -15.29 -5.16
C ILE A 136 9.29 -16.53 -4.28
N SER A 137 9.98 -17.61 -4.65
CA SER A 137 9.89 -18.91 -3.96
C SER A 137 11.28 -19.43 -3.57
N PRO A 138 11.44 -20.06 -2.40
CA PRO A 138 12.65 -20.82 -2.08
C PRO A 138 12.95 -21.92 -3.11
N ILE A 139 14.24 -22.13 -3.41
CA ILE A 139 14.64 -23.27 -4.24
C ILE A 139 14.18 -24.57 -3.57
N ASN A 140 13.60 -25.49 -4.37
CA ASN A 140 13.05 -26.76 -3.91
C ASN A 140 11.90 -26.63 -2.88
N ALA A 141 11.20 -25.49 -2.85
CA ALA A 141 10.02 -25.30 -2.00
C ALA A 141 8.96 -26.38 -2.25
N THR A 142 8.34 -26.86 -1.18
CA THR A 142 7.22 -27.82 -1.24
C THR A 142 6.26 -27.55 -0.08
N GLY A 143 4.99 -27.26 -0.38
CA GLY A 143 3.94 -27.07 0.62
C GLY A 143 4.16 -25.90 1.59
N LEU A 144 4.86 -24.85 1.18
CA LEU A 144 5.15 -23.70 2.03
C LEU A 144 3.96 -22.71 2.13
N PRO A 145 3.78 -22.00 3.25
CA PRO A 145 2.85 -20.87 3.31
C PRO A 145 3.13 -19.83 2.22
N THR A 146 2.08 -19.13 1.82
CA THR A 146 2.14 -18.09 0.80
C THR A 146 1.68 -16.76 1.39
N LEU A 147 2.52 -15.73 1.30
CA LEU A 147 2.13 -14.34 1.50
C LEU A 147 1.70 -13.75 0.16
N VAL A 148 0.51 -13.16 0.09
CA VAL A 148 0.00 -12.46 -1.09
C VAL A 148 -0.07 -10.99 -0.78
N TRP A 149 0.72 -10.19 -1.46
CA TRP A 149 0.81 -8.75 -1.27
C TRP A 149 -0.06 -7.99 -2.29
N ILE A 150 -0.98 -7.18 -1.78
CA ILE A 150 -1.80 -6.24 -2.53
C ILE A 150 -1.25 -4.84 -2.25
N HIS A 151 -0.82 -4.14 -3.29
CA HIS A 151 -0.17 -2.84 -3.14
C HIS A 151 -1.16 -1.71 -2.79
N GLY A 152 -0.65 -0.65 -2.15
CA GLY A 152 -1.38 0.58 -1.84
C GLY A 152 -1.42 1.59 -2.99
N GLY A 153 -1.82 2.82 -2.66
CA GLY A 153 -1.87 3.95 -3.60
C GLY A 153 -3.26 4.54 -3.85
N GLY A 154 -4.14 4.54 -2.84
CA GLY A 154 -5.46 5.18 -2.91
C GLY A 154 -6.38 4.67 -4.02
N TYR A 155 -6.18 3.43 -4.50
CA TYR A 155 -6.87 2.83 -5.65
C TYR A 155 -6.63 3.54 -7.00
N GLY A 156 -5.83 4.60 -7.02
CA GLY A 156 -5.47 5.35 -8.22
C GLY A 156 -4.05 5.06 -8.71
N LEU A 157 -3.09 4.82 -7.83
CA LEU A 157 -1.68 4.63 -8.17
C LEU A 157 -1.08 3.40 -7.45
N GLY A 158 0.19 3.11 -7.73
CA GLY A 158 0.91 1.95 -7.19
C GLY A 158 1.09 0.82 -8.22
N ASP A 159 1.93 -0.15 -7.88
CA ASP A 159 2.18 -1.33 -8.70
C ASP A 159 2.71 -2.49 -7.86
N GLY A 160 2.58 -3.72 -8.35
CA GLY A 160 2.97 -4.97 -7.71
C GLY A 160 4.46 -5.31 -7.82
N ARG A 161 5.36 -4.42 -8.24
CA ARG A 161 6.79 -4.73 -8.42
C ARG A 161 7.60 -4.69 -7.11
N TYR A 162 7.04 -5.30 -6.06
CA TYR A 162 7.66 -5.39 -4.74
C TYR A 162 8.67 -6.54 -4.67
N ASN A 163 9.77 -6.32 -3.96
CA ASN A 163 10.79 -7.33 -3.68
C ASN A 163 10.88 -7.65 -2.19
N PHE A 164 10.28 -8.76 -1.77
CA PHE A 164 10.27 -9.25 -0.39
C PHE A 164 11.42 -10.22 -0.06
N THR A 165 12.51 -10.22 -0.82
CA THR A 165 13.68 -11.09 -0.60
C THR A 165 14.23 -10.98 0.84
N GLU A 166 14.32 -9.78 1.39
CA GLU A 166 14.81 -9.55 2.76
C GLU A 166 13.91 -10.24 3.78
N LEU A 167 12.59 -10.02 3.68
CA LEU A 167 11.60 -10.62 4.58
C LEU A 167 11.63 -12.16 4.53
N ILE A 168 11.72 -12.75 3.33
CA ILE A 168 11.84 -14.20 3.15
C ILE A 168 13.15 -14.72 3.78
N THR A 169 14.26 -14.00 3.56
CA THR A 169 15.58 -14.37 4.06
C THR A 169 15.66 -14.35 5.58
N THR A 170 15.14 -13.29 6.21
CA THR A 170 15.06 -13.17 7.68
C THR A 170 14.24 -14.30 8.29
N ASN A 171 13.23 -14.79 7.59
CA ASN A 171 12.39 -15.91 8.01
C ASN A 171 12.87 -17.27 7.50
N SER A 172 14.18 -17.40 7.27
CA SER A 172 14.83 -18.66 6.91
C SER A 172 14.27 -19.32 5.64
N ARG A 173 13.68 -18.55 4.72
CA ARG A 173 13.07 -19.03 3.47
C ARG A 173 11.95 -20.06 3.70
N ASN A 174 11.16 -19.89 4.75
CA ASN A 174 10.08 -20.85 5.09
C ASN A 174 8.70 -20.50 4.51
N PHE A 175 8.58 -19.46 3.69
CA PHE A 175 7.37 -19.14 2.93
C PHE A 175 7.75 -18.48 1.60
N LEU A 176 6.79 -18.46 0.67
CA LEU A 176 6.92 -17.76 -0.61
C LEU A 176 6.04 -16.52 -0.65
N VAL A 177 6.34 -15.60 -1.57
CA VAL A 177 5.60 -14.35 -1.74
C VAL A 177 5.03 -14.25 -3.14
N VAL A 178 3.77 -13.85 -3.24
CA VAL A 178 3.09 -13.45 -4.47
C VAL A 178 2.77 -11.96 -4.39
N THR A 179 3.11 -11.17 -5.41
CA THR A 179 2.68 -9.77 -5.52
C THR A 179 1.83 -9.61 -6.77
N ILE A 180 0.74 -8.85 -6.69
CA ILE A 180 -0.24 -8.76 -7.79
C ILE A 180 -0.37 -7.33 -8.31
N GLN A 181 -0.62 -7.19 -9.61
CA GLN A 181 -1.19 -5.99 -10.20
C GLN A 181 -2.72 -6.06 -10.16
N TYR A 182 -3.40 -4.92 -10.13
CA TYR A 182 -4.85 -4.80 -10.33
C TYR A 182 -5.18 -3.46 -10.98
N ARG A 183 -6.28 -3.34 -11.73
CA ARG A 183 -6.67 -2.08 -12.38
C ARG A 183 -6.93 -0.97 -11.35
N LEU A 184 -6.55 0.26 -11.70
CA LEU A 184 -6.62 1.44 -10.85
C LEU A 184 -7.43 2.56 -11.52
N GLY A 185 -7.72 3.63 -10.77
CA GLY A 185 -8.41 4.82 -11.28
C GLY A 185 -9.73 4.48 -11.97
N ALA A 186 -10.07 5.20 -13.04
CA ALA A 186 -11.29 4.96 -13.80
C ALA A 186 -11.34 3.57 -14.47
N PHE A 187 -10.19 2.92 -14.70
CA PHE A 187 -10.15 1.58 -15.30
C PHE A 187 -10.58 0.48 -14.33
N GLY A 188 -10.35 0.68 -13.02
CA GLY A 188 -10.65 -0.30 -11.97
C GLY A 188 -11.85 0.05 -11.09
N PHE A 189 -12.14 1.34 -10.91
CA PHE A 189 -13.03 1.82 -9.83
C PHE A 189 -14.01 2.91 -10.28
N MET A 190 -14.25 3.05 -11.59
CA MET A 190 -15.36 3.88 -12.07
C MET A 190 -16.69 3.15 -11.79
N SER A 191 -17.71 3.92 -11.42
CA SER A 191 -19.07 3.39 -11.25
C SER A 191 -20.13 4.45 -11.58
N SER A 192 -21.25 3.97 -12.09
CA SER A 192 -22.49 4.71 -12.30
C SER A 192 -23.61 3.72 -12.66
N PRO A 193 -24.88 4.14 -12.71
CA PRO A 193 -25.94 3.32 -13.28
C PRO A 193 -25.63 2.92 -14.73
N GLU A 194 -25.26 3.90 -15.59
CA GLU A 194 -24.98 3.67 -17.01
C GLU A 194 -23.79 2.73 -17.23
N LEU A 195 -22.75 2.78 -16.37
CA LEU A 195 -21.65 1.81 -16.44
C LEU A 195 -22.12 0.40 -16.07
N SER A 196 -22.96 0.28 -15.05
CA SER A 196 -23.38 -1.03 -14.51
C SER A 196 -24.30 -1.82 -15.45
N ASP A 197 -24.93 -1.14 -16.42
CA ASP A 197 -25.69 -1.80 -17.49
C ASP A 197 -24.81 -2.62 -18.45
N PHE A 198 -23.54 -2.24 -18.61
CA PHE A 198 -22.65 -2.81 -19.64
C PHE A 198 -21.30 -3.29 -19.11
N GLY A 199 -20.91 -2.90 -17.91
CA GLY A 199 -19.62 -3.18 -17.29
C GLY A 199 -19.76 -3.58 -15.83
N THR A 200 -18.67 -3.45 -15.09
CA THR A 200 -18.57 -3.91 -13.70
C THR A 200 -17.91 -2.82 -12.86
N SER A 201 -18.68 -2.29 -11.91
CA SER A 201 -18.13 -1.51 -10.79
C SER A 201 -17.15 -2.38 -9.98
N ASN A 202 -16.16 -1.77 -9.35
CA ASN A 202 -15.11 -2.48 -8.60
C ASN A 202 -14.29 -3.49 -9.42
N ALA A 203 -14.14 -3.30 -10.72
CA ALA A 203 -13.34 -4.18 -11.59
C ALA A 203 -11.93 -4.48 -11.00
N GLY A 204 -11.29 -3.50 -10.34
CA GLY A 204 -10.02 -3.68 -9.63
C GLY A 204 -10.09 -4.63 -8.43
N LEU A 205 -11.21 -4.70 -7.70
CA LEU A 205 -11.39 -5.71 -6.63
C LEU A 205 -11.58 -7.11 -7.20
N TYR A 206 -12.29 -7.22 -8.33
CA TYR A 206 -12.43 -8.48 -9.05
C TYR A 206 -11.09 -8.97 -9.60
N ASP A 207 -10.21 -8.07 -10.07
CA ASP A 207 -8.84 -8.41 -10.47
C ASP A 207 -8.05 -9.06 -9.34
N GLN A 208 -8.16 -8.52 -8.12
CA GLN A 208 -7.50 -9.07 -6.94
C GLN A 208 -8.10 -10.43 -6.55
N HIS A 209 -9.42 -10.54 -6.56
CA HIS A 209 -10.13 -11.77 -6.26
C HIS A 209 -9.76 -12.89 -7.24
N PHE A 210 -9.71 -12.58 -8.53
CA PHE A 210 -9.30 -13.52 -9.58
C PHE A 210 -7.83 -13.94 -9.45
N ALA A 211 -6.95 -13.04 -8.96
CA ALA A 211 -5.59 -13.43 -8.62
C ALA A 211 -5.55 -14.44 -7.46
N LEU A 212 -6.45 -14.33 -6.46
CA LEU A 212 -6.58 -15.32 -5.39
C LEU A 212 -7.08 -16.67 -5.93
N GLU A 213 -8.03 -16.67 -6.87
CA GLU A 213 -8.45 -17.89 -7.59
C GLU A 213 -7.29 -18.54 -8.33
N TRP A 214 -6.48 -17.73 -9.03
CA TRP A 214 -5.28 -18.20 -9.71
C TRP A 214 -4.28 -18.83 -8.73
N ILE A 215 -4.08 -18.22 -7.55
CA ILE A 215 -3.19 -18.73 -6.50
C ILE A 215 -3.69 -20.09 -6.01
N GLN A 216 -4.98 -20.24 -5.72
CA GLN A 216 -5.56 -21.53 -5.32
C GLN A 216 -5.31 -22.63 -6.36
N LYS A 217 -5.41 -22.30 -7.66
CA LYS A 217 -5.21 -23.25 -8.77
C LYS A 217 -3.74 -23.59 -9.04
N ASN A 218 -2.81 -22.66 -8.80
CA ASN A 218 -1.45 -22.76 -9.36
C ASN A 218 -0.31 -22.71 -8.34
N ILE A 219 -0.50 -22.21 -7.12
CA ILE A 219 0.63 -21.91 -6.24
C ILE A 219 1.43 -23.15 -5.81
N ALA A 220 0.79 -24.32 -5.79
CA ALA A 220 1.45 -25.60 -5.54
C ALA A 220 2.57 -25.90 -6.55
N LYS A 221 2.45 -25.40 -7.78
CA LYS A 221 3.47 -25.56 -8.84
C LYS A 221 4.73 -24.74 -8.58
N PHE A 222 4.64 -23.74 -7.71
CA PHE A 222 5.76 -22.92 -7.24
C PHE A 222 6.27 -23.35 -5.85
N GLY A 223 5.71 -24.43 -5.29
CA GLY A 223 6.08 -24.95 -3.97
C GLY A 223 5.23 -24.43 -2.80
N GLY A 224 4.13 -23.71 -3.05
CA GLY A 224 3.23 -23.21 -2.01
C GLY A 224 2.11 -24.20 -1.61
N ASP A 225 1.52 -24.03 -0.44
CA ASP A 225 0.27 -24.71 -0.04
C ASP A 225 -0.92 -23.75 -0.22
N PRO A 226 -1.86 -24.01 -1.14
CA PRO A 226 -3.03 -23.16 -1.38
C PRO A 226 -3.93 -23.00 -0.14
N ARG A 227 -3.85 -23.91 0.85
CA ARG A 227 -4.62 -23.82 2.10
C ARG A 227 -3.95 -22.94 3.16
N ARG A 228 -2.73 -22.48 2.92
CA ARG A 228 -1.92 -21.68 3.84
C ARG A 228 -1.56 -20.32 3.23
N VAL A 229 -2.59 -19.58 2.84
CA VAL A 229 -2.48 -18.26 2.23
C VAL A 229 -2.74 -17.16 3.27
N THR A 230 -1.81 -16.21 3.35
CA THR A 230 -1.93 -14.95 4.08
C THR A 230 -2.04 -13.81 3.07
N ILE A 231 -3.13 -13.06 3.05
CA ILE A 231 -3.22 -11.82 2.26
C ILE A 231 -2.71 -10.64 3.09
N ALA A 232 -1.99 -9.71 2.47
CA ALA A 232 -1.41 -8.56 3.14
C ALA A 232 -1.42 -7.34 2.24
N GLY A 233 -1.45 -6.15 2.83
CA GLY A 233 -1.30 -4.90 2.10
C GLY A 233 -1.02 -3.73 3.02
N GLU A 234 -0.72 -2.59 2.40
CA GLU A 234 -0.56 -1.29 3.05
C GLU A 234 -1.48 -0.26 2.39
N SER A 235 -2.00 0.71 3.14
CA SER A 235 -2.86 1.78 2.60
C SER A 235 -4.09 1.22 1.86
N ALA A 236 -4.34 1.60 0.61
CA ALA A 236 -5.38 1.03 -0.26
C ALA A 236 -5.22 -0.48 -0.51
N GLY A 237 -4.03 -1.04 -0.32
CA GLY A 237 -3.79 -2.48 -0.35
C GLY A 237 -4.31 -3.16 0.91
N ALA A 238 -4.11 -2.54 2.08
CA ALA A 238 -4.75 -2.97 3.33
C ALA A 238 -6.28 -2.74 3.29
N GLY A 239 -6.73 -1.66 2.65
CA GLY A 239 -8.14 -1.43 2.34
C GLY A 239 -8.70 -2.52 1.40
N SER A 240 -7.92 -2.93 0.39
CA SER A 240 -8.27 -4.04 -0.50
C SER A 240 -8.36 -5.37 0.26
N VAL A 241 -7.43 -5.65 1.18
CA VAL A 241 -7.52 -6.79 2.09
C VAL A 241 -8.81 -6.75 2.89
N MET A 242 -9.18 -5.58 3.44
CA MET A 242 -10.49 -5.40 4.10
C MET A 242 -11.66 -5.68 3.17
N GLN A 243 -11.61 -5.26 1.89
CA GLN A 243 -12.67 -5.58 0.93
C GLN A 243 -12.74 -7.08 0.61
N GLN A 244 -11.62 -7.79 0.49
CA GLN A 244 -11.61 -9.26 0.33
C GLN A 244 -12.13 -9.98 1.59
N ILE A 245 -11.91 -9.42 2.77
CA ILE A 245 -12.44 -9.93 4.04
C ILE A 245 -13.97 -9.87 4.07
N VAL A 246 -14.58 -8.79 3.57
CA VAL A 246 -16.04 -8.64 3.57
C VAL A 246 -16.69 -9.09 2.25
N ALA A 247 -15.90 -9.55 1.28
CA ALA A 247 -16.35 -9.96 -0.03
C ALA A 247 -17.50 -10.97 0.05
N TYR A 248 -18.53 -10.75 -0.76
CA TYR A 248 -19.74 -11.57 -0.84
C TYR A 248 -20.46 -11.76 0.51
N GLY A 249 -20.30 -10.82 1.45
CA GLY A 249 -20.87 -10.89 2.79
C GLY A 249 -20.12 -11.82 3.74
N GLY A 250 -18.81 -12.02 3.53
CA GLY A 250 -18.00 -12.89 4.37
C GLY A 250 -18.36 -14.38 4.29
N ASN A 251 -18.96 -14.81 3.17
CA ASN A 251 -19.51 -16.16 2.99
C ASN A 251 -18.54 -17.15 2.32
N GLU A 252 -17.31 -16.74 2.05
CA GLU A 252 -16.29 -17.57 1.39
C GLU A 252 -15.39 -18.30 2.39
N GLY A 253 -15.50 -17.96 3.68
CA GLY A 253 -14.79 -18.62 4.76
C GLY A 253 -13.29 -18.54 4.57
N THR A 254 -12.63 -19.68 4.38
CA THR A 254 -11.16 -19.76 4.17
C THR A 254 -10.77 -20.22 2.76
N LYS A 255 -11.72 -20.18 1.81
CA LYS A 255 -11.54 -20.68 0.44
C LYS A 255 -10.30 -20.09 -0.24
N PHE A 256 -10.02 -18.81 -0.03
CA PHE A 256 -8.94 -18.09 -0.73
C PHE A 256 -7.77 -17.72 0.16
N PHE A 257 -8.03 -17.45 1.44
CA PHE A 257 -7.01 -17.12 2.42
C PHE A 257 -7.48 -17.50 3.83
N LYS A 258 -6.50 -17.76 4.69
CA LYS A 258 -6.74 -18.08 6.10
C LYS A 258 -6.39 -16.90 6.99
N ASN A 259 -5.31 -16.19 6.66
CA ASN A 259 -4.76 -15.12 7.47
C ASN A 259 -4.77 -13.80 6.67
N ALA A 260 -4.89 -12.68 7.38
CA ALA A 260 -4.84 -11.35 6.81
C ALA A 260 -3.91 -10.44 7.62
N ILE A 261 -3.12 -9.61 6.94
CA ILE A 261 -2.32 -8.54 7.54
C ILE A 261 -2.77 -7.21 6.93
N VAL A 262 -3.13 -6.24 7.77
CA VAL A 262 -3.49 -4.89 7.33
C VAL A 262 -2.55 -3.88 7.97
N ALA A 263 -1.74 -3.20 7.16
CA ALA A 263 -0.93 -2.08 7.60
C ALA A 263 -1.61 -0.77 7.15
N SER A 264 -2.12 0.02 8.08
CA SER A 264 -2.78 1.30 7.79
C SER A 264 -3.93 1.17 6.77
N PRO A 265 -4.98 0.37 7.05
CA PRO A 265 -6.07 0.11 6.11
C PRO A 265 -6.79 1.39 5.69
N TYR A 266 -6.69 1.74 4.41
CA TYR A 266 -7.38 2.89 3.83
C TYR A 266 -8.89 2.61 3.70
N TYR A 267 -9.68 3.36 4.46
CA TYR A 267 -11.14 3.36 4.45
C TYR A 267 -11.64 4.66 3.81
N PRO A 268 -11.92 4.65 2.49
CA PRO A 268 -12.46 5.81 1.79
C PRO A 268 -13.97 5.93 1.98
N PRO A 269 -14.57 6.99 1.39
CA PRO A 269 -15.98 7.01 0.97
C PRO A 269 -16.59 5.69 0.55
N GLN A 270 -17.64 5.28 1.28
CA GLN A 270 -18.44 4.07 1.02
C GLN A 270 -19.75 4.40 0.30
N TRP A 271 -19.64 5.01 -0.87
CA TRP A 271 -20.78 5.30 -1.75
C TRP A 271 -21.40 4.01 -2.31
N HIS A 272 -22.71 4.01 -2.52
CA HIS A 272 -23.32 3.08 -3.46
C HIS A 272 -22.87 3.39 -4.89
N PHE A 273 -22.84 2.36 -5.74
CA PHE A 273 -22.33 2.49 -7.11
C PHE A 273 -23.11 3.51 -7.96
N ASP A 274 -24.38 3.76 -7.60
CA ASP A 274 -25.35 4.65 -8.24
C ASP A 274 -25.55 6.00 -7.51
N ASP A 275 -24.80 6.26 -6.45
CA ASP A 275 -24.83 7.55 -5.75
C ASP A 275 -24.32 8.71 -6.64
N GLU A 276 -24.64 9.93 -6.22
CA GLU A 276 -24.32 11.17 -6.96
C GLU A 276 -22.80 11.32 -7.18
N GLN A 277 -21.98 11.07 -6.16
CA GLN A 277 -20.54 11.30 -6.19
C GLN A 277 -19.81 10.42 -7.23
N PRO A 278 -19.92 9.08 -7.22
CA PRO A 278 -19.32 8.25 -8.28
C PRO A 278 -19.92 8.56 -9.66
N THR A 279 -21.23 8.81 -9.74
CA THR A 279 -21.91 9.15 -11.00
C THR A 279 -21.41 10.48 -11.59
N ALA A 280 -21.13 11.47 -10.75
CA ALA A 280 -20.55 12.75 -11.17
C ALA A 280 -19.14 12.58 -11.73
N ALA A 281 -18.29 11.78 -11.07
CA ALA A 281 -16.95 11.44 -11.57
C ALA A 281 -17.02 10.72 -12.93
N TYR A 282 -17.94 9.77 -13.07
CA TYR A 282 -18.21 9.08 -14.35
C TYR A 282 -18.67 10.06 -15.45
N ASN A 283 -19.58 10.99 -15.14
CA ASN A 283 -20.08 11.95 -16.12
C ASN A 283 -19.00 12.93 -16.58
N GLU A 284 -18.16 13.43 -15.68
CA GLU A 284 -17.02 14.28 -16.05
C GLU A 284 -16.00 13.49 -16.89
N PHE A 285 -15.71 12.24 -16.54
CA PHE A 285 -14.88 11.36 -17.37
C PHE A 285 -15.46 11.20 -18.78
N LYS A 286 -16.76 10.88 -18.87
CA LYS A 286 -17.50 10.72 -20.13
C LYS A 286 -17.43 11.96 -21.03
N LYS A 287 -17.56 13.14 -20.43
CA LYS A 287 -17.42 14.43 -21.10
C LYS A 287 -16.00 14.65 -21.62
N LEU A 288 -14.99 14.45 -20.78
CA LEU A 288 -13.58 14.69 -21.14
C LEU A 288 -13.09 13.81 -22.30
N VAL A 289 -13.59 12.59 -22.40
CA VAL A 289 -13.25 11.69 -23.52
C VAL A 289 -14.13 11.93 -24.75
N GLY A 290 -15.08 12.87 -24.70
CA GLY A 290 -15.97 13.23 -25.81
C GLY A 290 -17.03 12.18 -26.13
N CYS A 291 -17.48 11.40 -25.14
CA CYS A 291 -18.54 10.40 -25.32
C CYS A 291 -19.94 10.88 -24.88
N GLU A 292 -20.03 12.09 -24.34
CA GLU A 292 -21.29 12.77 -24.11
C GLU A 292 -21.98 13.15 -25.43
N GLU A 293 -21.21 13.70 -26.39
CA GLU A 293 -21.68 14.15 -27.71
C GLU A 293 -21.65 13.04 -28.80
N ARG A 294 -21.66 11.77 -28.39
CA ARG A 294 -21.62 10.63 -29.32
C ARG A 294 -22.87 10.57 -30.22
N PRO A 295 -22.81 9.90 -31.39
CA PRO A 295 -23.98 9.62 -32.21
C PRO A 295 -25.09 8.90 -31.42
N LYS A 296 -26.36 9.26 -31.64
CA LYS A 296 -27.50 8.69 -30.89
C LYS A 296 -27.67 7.18 -31.03
N ASN A 297 -27.17 6.60 -32.12
CA ASN A 297 -27.19 5.15 -32.38
C ASN A 297 -25.99 4.40 -31.77
N MET A 298 -25.13 5.10 -31.01
CA MET A 298 -23.95 4.54 -30.36
C MET A 298 -24.12 4.65 -28.84
N SER A 299 -23.93 3.54 -28.13
CA SER A 299 -23.88 3.52 -26.67
C SER A 299 -22.63 4.23 -26.14
N VAL A 300 -22.63 4.64 -24.87
CA VAL A 300 -21.42 5.20 -24.24
C VAL A 300 -20.28 4.18 -24.27
N PHE A 301 -20.60 2.92 -24.00
CA PHE A 301 -19.61 1.86 -23.89
C PHE A 301 -18.92 1.57 -25.23
N GLU A 302 -19.66 1.62 -26.35
CA GLU A 302 -19.06 1.58 -27.69
C GLU A 302 -18.13 2.77 -27.92
N CYS A 303 -18.55 3.99 -27.53
CA CYS A 303 -17.69 5.17 -27.63
C CYS A 303 -16.41 5.03 -26.81
N PHE A 304 -16.51 4.58 -25.55
CA PHE A 304 -15.36 4.33 -24.67
C PHE A 304 -14.40 3.27 -25.23
N SER A 305 -14.94 2.20 -25.80
CA SER A 305 -14.14 1.11 -26.37
C SER A 305 -13.29 1.55 -27.56
N MET A 306 -13.70 2.62 -28.27
CA MET A 306 -12.95 3.19 -29.39
C MET A 306 -11.87 4.20 -28.95
N LYS A 307 -11.87 4.67 -27.70
CA LYS A 307 -10.86 5.62 -27.23
C LYS A 307 -9.54 4.92 -26.99
N ASP A 308 -8.45 5.59 -27.33
CA ASP A 308 -7.10 5.12 -27.01
C ASP A 308 -6.86 5.21 -25.49
N SER A 309 -5.97 4.36 -24.99
CA SER A 309 -5.66 4.26 -23.56
C SER A 309 -5.12 5.58 -22.99
N TYR A 310 -4.41 6.37 -23.78
CA TYR A 310 -3.81 7.63 -23.34
C TYR A 310 -4.88 8.69 -23.08
N SER A 311 -5.87 8.82 -23.95
CA SER A 311 -7.03 9.71 -23.75
C SER A 311 -7.83 9.33 -22.49
N LEU A 312 -8.11 8.03 -22.30
CA LEU A 312 -8.82 7.53 -21.12
C LEU A 312 -8.01 7.78 -19.83
N GLN A 313 -6.71 7.51 -19.87
CA GLN A 313 -5.78 7.72 -18.75
C GLN A 313 -5.71 9.19 -18.33
N ASN A 314 -5.63 10.11 -19.30
CA ASN A 314 -5.62 11.55 -19.02
C ASN A 314 -6.93 12.02 -18.40
N ALA A 315 -8.08 11.55 -18.92
CA ALA A 315 -9.38 11.87 -18.33
C ALA A 315 -9.50 11.33 -16.90
N SER A 316 -9.11 10.07 -16.67
CA SER A 316 -9.09 9.46 -15.34
C SER A 316 -8.29 10.31 -14.35
N ALA A 317 -7.09 10.69 -14.73
CA ALA A 317 -6.21 11.41 -13.84
C ALA A 317 -6.67 12.87 -13.62
N TYR A 318 -7.24 13.52 -14.65
CA TYR A 318 -7.83 14.87 -14.53
C TYR A 318 -9.04 14.91 -13.58
N VAL A 319 -9.94 13.91 -13.68
CA VAL A 319 -11.10 13.79 -12.78
C VAL A 319 -10.63 13.53 -11.35
N SER A 320 -9.76 12.54 -11.14
CA SER A 320 -9.28 12.15 -9.81
C SER A 320 -8.63 13.29 -9.05
N THR A 321 -7.86 14.12 -9.75
CA THR A 321 -7.13 15.23 -9.14
C THR A 321 -8.01 16.46 -8.91
N GLY A 322 -9.23 16.48 -9.44
CA GLY A 322 -10.27 17.42 -9.08
C GLY A 322 -10.98 17.09 -7.76
N ALA A 323 -10.72 15.93 -7.16
CA ALA A 323 -11.26 15.56 -5.85
C ALA A 323 -10.70 16.45 -4.72
N ASN A 324 -11.27 16.29 -3.53
CA ASN A 324 -10.79 16.94 -2.32
C ASN A 324 -9.30 16.63 -2.06
N TYR A 325 -8.63 17.51 -1.32
CA TYR A 325 -7.21 17.36 -0.98
C TYR A 325 -6.94 15.98 -0.37
N GLY A 326 -5.95 15.25 -0.91
CA GLY A 326 -5.57 13.94 -0.40
C GLY A 326 -6.57 12.81 -0.70
N GLN A 327 -7.54 13.04 -1.58
CA GLN A 327 -8.57 12.06 -1.96
C GLN A 327 -8.54 11.75 -3.46
N TRP A 328 -9.22 10.66 -3.84
CA TRP A 328 -9.33 10.17 -5.23
C TRP A 328 -10.80 10.17 -5.66
N ALA A 329 -11.06 10.32 -6.95
CA ALA A 329 -12.44 10.30 -7.46
C ALA A 329 -12.98 8.88 -7.72
N PHE A 330 -12.09 7.91 -8.00
CA PHE A 330 -12.46 6.54 -8.34
C PHE A 330 -12.05 5.62 -7.20
N LEU A 331 -13.02 5.17 -6.42
CA LEU A 331 -12.86 4.43 -5.18
C LEU A 331 -13.79 3.20 -5.19
N PRO A 332 -13.53 2.18 -4.35
CA PRO A 332 -14.48 1.08 -4.18
C PRO A 332 -15.88 1.57 -3.76
N VAL A 333 -16.91 0.95 -4.32
CA VAL A 333 -18.32 1.28 -4.05
C VAL A 333 -19.11 0.07 -3.56
N ILE A 334 -20.21 0.29 -2.86
CA ILE A 334 -21.17 -0.75 -2.51
C ILE A 334 -21.95 -1.12 -3.77
N ASP A 335 -21.56 -2.22 -4.41
CA ASP A 335 -22.15 -2.73 -5.66
C ASP A 335 -23.31 -3.72 -5.43
N GLY A 336 -23.58 -4.08 -4.16
CA GLY A 336 -24.63 -5.04 -3.78
C GLY A 336 -24.28 -6.51 -4.08
N VAL A 337 -23.11 -6.78 -4.68
CA VAL A 337 -22.69 -8.11 -5.10
C VAL A 337 -21.37 -8.51 -4.41
N PHE A 338 -20.28 -7.84 -4.77
CA PHE A 338 -18.97 -8.05 -4.14
C PHE A 338 -18.96 -7.42 -2.74
N ILE A 339 -19.38 -6.16 -2.66
CA ILE A 339 -19.58 -5.41 -1.42
C ILE A 339 -21.09 -5.26 -1.22
N LYS A 340 -21.66 -6.10 -0.36
CA LYS A 340 -23.12 -6.16 -0.15
C LYS A 340 -23.69 -4.99 0.63
N LYS A 341 -22.91 -4.45 1.57
CA LYS A 341 -23.22 -3.29 2.42
C LYS A 341 -21.90 -2.68 2.92
N SER A 342 -21.98 -1.56 3.63
CA SER A 342 -20.80 -0.89 4.20
C SER A 342 -19.85 -1.89 4.90
N PRO A 343 -18.54 -1.88 4.61
CA PRO A 343 -17.58 -2.76 5.26
C PRO A 343 -17.62 -2.66 6.78
N LEU A 344 -17.82 -1.47 7.36
CA LEU A 344 -17.97 -1.33 8.81
C LEU A 344 -19.15 -2.16 9.36
N ASP A 345 -20.31 -2.14 8.69
CA ASP A 345 -21.48 -2.90 9.13
C ASP A 345 -21.22 -4.41 9.08
N GLN A 346 -20.49 -4.89 8.07
CA GLN A 346 -20.11 -6.30 7.94
C GLN A 346 -19.08 -6.70 9.00
N LEU A 347 -18.06 -5.86 9.25
CA LEU A 347 -17.06 -6.08 10.28
C LEU A 347 -17.69 -6.16 11.68
N GLN A 348 -18.64 -5.26 11.99
CA GLN A 348 -19.36 -5.28 13.26
C GLN A 348 -20.25 -6.52 13.42
N ALA A 349 -20.87 -6.98 12.33
CA ALA A 349 -21.65 -8.21 12.32
C ALA A 349 -20.80 -9.49 12.37
N GLY A 350 -19.47 -9.38 12.23
CA GLY A 350 -18.58 -10.55 12.14
C GLY A 350 -18.70 -11.33 10.83
N GLU A 351 -19.33 -10.72 9.81
CA GLU A 351 -19.52 -11.24 8.46
C GLU A 351 -18.20 -11.12 7.68
N VAL A 352 -17.24 -11.95 8.05
CA VAL A 352 -15.85 -11.88 7.55
C VAL A 352 -15.31 -13.23 7.10
N ASN A 353 -14.62 -13.21 5.96
CA ASN A 353 -13.74 -14.25 5.45
C ASN A 353 -12.41 -14.29 6.23
N GLY A 354 -11.78 -15.46 6.32
CA GLY A 354 -10.53 -15.68 7.05
C GLY A 354 -10.73 -15.99 8.54
N LEU A 355 -9.62 -16.33 9.20
CA LEU A 355 -9.59 -16.77 10.60
C LEU A 355 -8.63 -15.98 11.49
N ARG A 356 -7.60 -15.37 10.92
CA ARG A 356 -6.53 -14.71 11.67
C ARG A 356 -6.25 -13.33 11.09
N MET A 357 -6.05 -12.36 11.97
CA MET A 357 -5.79 -10.98 11.58
C MET A 357 -4.59 -10.38 12.33
N LEU A 358 -3.67 -9.75 11.62
CA LEU A 358 -2.66 -8.86 12.19
C LEU A 358 -2.94 -7.44 11.70
N SER A 359 -3.39 -6.56 12.60
CA SER A 359 -3.88 -5.23 12.27
C SER A 359 -2.95 -4.14 12.81
N GLY A 360 -2.50 -3.24 11.93
CA GLY A 360 -1.53 -2.20 12.22
C GLY A 360 -1.94 -0.82 11.73
N HIS A 361 -1.38 0.21 12.34
CA HIS A 361 -1.43 1.60 11.88
C HIS A 361 -0.19 2.38 12.34
N ASN A 362 0.12 3.47 11.67
CA ASN A 362 1.18 4.40 12.06
C ASN A 362 0.60 5.50 12.95
N SER A 363 1.40 6.06 13.86
CA SER A 363 0.86 7.01 14.84
C SER A 363 0.38 8.34 14.23
N ASP A 364 0.95 8.76 13.10
CA ASP A 364 0.67 10.04 12.43
C ASP A 364 0.39 9.90 10.91
N GLU A 365 -0.71 9.22 10.55
CA GLU A 365 -1.04 8.85 9.16
C GLU A 365 -1.30 10.03 8.22
N ALA A 366 -1.94 11.09 8.71
CA ALA A 366 -2.63 12.05 7.85
C ALA A 366 -1.89 13.30 7.35
N PRO A 367 -0.64 13.63 7.72
CA PRO A 367 0.01 14.87 7.24
C PRO A 367 0.02 15.03 5.71
N ALA A 368 0.07 13.94 4.95
CA ALA A 368 0.03 13.96 3.49
C ALA A 368 -1.40 14.08 2.90
N PHE A 369 -2.44 13.96 3.71
CA PHE A 369 -3.84 13.90 3.26
C PHE A 369 -4.70 15.06 3.77
N VAL A 370 -4.12 15.97 4.56
CA VAL A 370 -4.81 17.15 5.09
C VAL A 370 -4.15 18.43 4.54
N PRO A 371 -4.94 19.42 4.11
CA PRO A 371 -4.41 20.75 3.77
C PRO A 371 -3.60 21.32 4.95
N GLN A 372 -2.34 21.66 4.70
CA GLN A 372 -1.44 22.22 5.72
C GLN A 372 -1.64 23.74 5.90
N ILE A 373 -2.88 24.14 6.22
CA ILE A 373 -3.34 25.54 6.36
C ILE A 373 -4.34 25.72 7.52
N ILE A 374 -4.54 24.72 8.38
CA ILE A 374 -5.53 24.75 9.45
C ILE A 374 -4.91 25.36 10.71
N GLN A 375 -5.27 26.62 11.03
CA GLN A 375 -4.63 27.38 12.11
C GLN A 375 -5.56 27.63 13.30
N THR A 376 -6.86 27.79 13.04
CA THR A 376 -7.87 28.20 14.01
C THR A 376 -8.94 27.12 14.23
N LYS A 377 -9.72 27.25 15.32
CA LYS A 377 -10.91 26.40 15.55
C LYS A 377 -11.93 26.54 14.41
N LEU A 378 -12.03 27.73 13.80
CA LEU A 378 -12.90 27.97 12.64
C LEU A 378 -12.42 27.17 11.43
N ASP A 379 -11.11 27.19 11.13
CA ASP A 379 -10.52 26.40 10.03
C ASP A 379 -10.78 24.91 10.23
N PHE A 380 -10.60 24.40 11.46
CA PHE A 380 -10.89 23.00 11.79
C PHE A 380 -12.37 22.64 11.55
N ASN A 381 -13.30 23.51 11.96
CA ASN A 381 -14.73 23.29 11.75
C ASN A 381 -15.09 23.32 10.26
N MET A 382 -14.53 24.24 9.48
CA MET A 382 -14.70 24.29 8.02
C MET A 382 -14.14 23.05 7.33
N TYR A 383 -12.96 22.59 7.76
CA TYR A 383 -12.37 21.35 7.26
C TYR A 383 -13.24 20.14 7.58
N THR A 384 -13.72 20.03 8.83
CA THR A 384 -14.64 18.96 9.25
C THR A 384 -15.93 18.97 8.41
N GLN A 385 -16.49 20.15 8.14
CA GLN A 385 -17.65 20.29 7.25
C GLN A 385 -17.36 19.84 5.81
N SER A 386 -16.13 20.07 5.31
CA SER A 386 -15.73 19.65 3.96
C SER A 386 -15.54 18.13 3.85
N LEU A 387 -15.06 17.48 4.92
CA LEU A 387 -14.96 16.02 4.98
C LEU A 387 -16.32 15.35 5.10
N PHE A 388 -17.22 15.95 5.86
CA PHE A 388 -18.52 15.37 6.22
C PHE A 388 -19.68 16.32 5.91
N PRO A 389 -19.97 16.56 4.62
CA PRO A 389 -20.99 17.52 4.23
C PRO A 389 -22.37 17.18 4.81
N PHE A 390 -22.68 15.88 4.90
CA PHE A 390 -23.98 15.34 5.30
C PHE A 390 -24.13 15.03 6.81
N LEU A 391 -23.09 15.27 7.61
CA LEU A 391 -23.19 15.06 9.06
C LEU A 391 -24.16 16.06 9.70
N ASP A 392 -24.99 15.59 10.63
CA ASP A 392 -25.87 16.47 11.40
C ASP A 392 -25.08 17.36 12.39
N GLN A 393 -25.70 18.47 12.80
CA GLN A 393 -25.06 19.47 13.65
C GLN A 393 -24.71 18.92 15.04
N GLN A 394 -25.50 17.98 15.56
CA GLN A 394 -25.25 17.35 16.86
C GLN A 394 -23.95 16.54 16.82
N THR A 395 -23.76 15.76 15.76
CA THR A 395 -22.56 14.93 15.56
C THR A 395 -21.34 15.79 15.28
N LYS A 396 -21.47 16.87 14.49
CA LYS A 396 -20.39 17.87 14.31
C LYS A 396 -19.97 18.52 15.63
N THR A 397 -20.93 18.88 16.47
CA THR A 397 -20.67 19.42 17.81
C THR A 397 -19.95 18.39 18.68
N LYS A 398 -20.36 17.12 18.59
CA LYS A 398 -19.70 16.02 19.31
C LYS A 398 -18.27 15.81 18.82
N ILE A 399 -18.00 15.84 17.51
CA ILE A 399 -16.65 15.78 16.93
C ILE A 399 -15.80 16.92 17.50
N SER A 400 -16.30 18.16 17.49
CA SER A 400 -15.56 19.29 18.04
C SER A 400 -15.22 19.08 19.52
N SER A 401 -16.14 18.51 20.30
CA SER A 401 -15.91 18.19 21.72
C SER A 401 -14.90 17.05 21.96
N ILE A 402 -14.97 15.94 21.21
CA ILE A 402 -14.08 14.77 21.46
C ILE A 402 -12.67 14.98 20.90
N TYR A 403 -12.51 15.90 19.94
CA TYR A 403 -11.20 16.33 19.43
C TYR A 403 -10.75 17.64 20.06
N ASP A 404 -11.40 18.15 21.11
CA ASP A 404 -11.03 19.46 21.67
C ASP A 404 -9.58 19.47 22.18
N ILE A 405 -8.92 20.61 21.98
CA ILE A 405 -7.52 20.83 22.36
C ILE A 405 -7.37 22.20 23.02
N PRO A 406 -6.39 22.39 23.92
CA PRO A 406 -6.05 23.71 24.46
C PRO A 406 -5.66 24.72 23.36
N ASP A 407 -5.94 26.01 23.59
CA ASP A 407 -5.69 27.09 22.61
C ASP A 407 -4.20 27.41 22.40
N THR A 408 -3.34 27.09 23.37
CA THR A 408 -1.90 27.31 23.29
C THR A 408 -1.14 26.03 23.63
N ILE A 409 -0.18 25.67 22.78
CA ILE A 409 0.73 24.56 23.01
C ILE A 409 2.13 25.01 22.57
N PRO A 410 2.99 25.49 23.48
CA PRO A 410 4.41 25.65 23.19
C PRO A 410 5.12 24.31 23.42
N GLY A 411 6.00 23.88 22.51
CA GLY A 411 6.95 22.80 22.80
C GLY A 411 7.36 21.90 21.62
N PRO A 412 8.46 21.14 21.76
CA PRO A 412 9.13 20.40 20.68
C PRO A 412 8.39 19.15 20.18
N LEU A 413 8.69 18.75 18.94
CA LEU A 413 8.10 17.61 18.22
C LEU A 413 8.18 16.29 19.02
N PHE A 414 7.19 15.44 18.78
CA PHE A 414 6.79 14.30 19.61
C PHE A 414 7.86 13.21 19.88
N SER A 415 7.82 12.66 21.11
CA SER A 415 8.27 11.30 21.45
C SER A 415 7.30 10.75 22.51
N THR A 416 6.43 9.80 22.15
CA THR A 416 5.26 9.39 22.95
C THR A 416 5.50 8.21 23.89
N LEU A 417 4.92 8.32 25.09
CA LEU A 417 4.53 7.20 25.98
C LEU A 417 3.01 7.21 26.28
N GLY A 418 2.22 7.96 25.50
CA GLY A 418 0.76 7.83 25.34
C GLY A 418 -0.17 7.95 26.56
N SER A 419 0.34 8.17 27.78
CA SER A 419 -0.48 8.18 29.02
C SER A 419 -0.43 9.50 29.82
N VAL A 420 0.57 10.36 29.60
CA VAL A 420 0.68 11.71 30.20
C VAL A 420 1.41 12.64 29.22
N GLY A 421 0.91 13.86 28.99
CA GLY A 421 1.56 14.89 28.14
C GLY A 421 0.94 15.07 26.75
N LEU A 422 1.69 15.68 25.84
CA LEU A 422 1.34 15.86 24.42
C LEU A 422 0.92 14.52 23.79
N THR A 423 0.01 14.54 22.81
CA THR A 423 -0.45 13.33 22.09
C THR A 423 -0.55 13.60 20.59
N ALA A 424 -0.67 12.55 19.78
CA ALA A 424 -0.92 12.68 18.34
C ALA A 424 -2.18 13.49 18.01
N LEU A 425 -3.09 13.70 18.98
CA LEU A 425 -4.26 14.57 18.81
C LEU A 425 -3.88 16.05 18.58
N ASN A 426 -2.87 16.55 19.28
CA ASN A 426 -2.56 17.98 19.31
C ASN A 426 -1.11 18.31 18.94
N GLN A 427 -0.24 17.31 18.85
CA GLN A 427 1.17 17.47 18.53
C GLN A 427 1.79 16.22 17.89
N SER A 428 2.53 16.40 16.80
CA SER A 428 3.31 15.34 16.16
C SER A 428 4.65 15.84 15.65
N SER A 429 5.34 15.02 14.85
CA SER A 429 6.51 15.41 14.07
C SER A 429 6.22 16.42 12.95
N PHE A 430 4.95 16.59 12.55
CA PHE A 430 4.57 17.43 11.41
C PHE A 430 3.90 18.73 11.81
N ALA A 431 3.10 18.72 12.88
CA ALA A 431 2.27 19.85 13.24
C ALA A 431 1.96 19.91 14.74
N ILE A 432 1.49 21.08 15.16
CA ILE A 432 0.95 21.34 16.49
C ILE A 432 -0.43 22.01 16.38
N GLY A 433 -1.21 21.98 17.45
CA GLY A 433 -2.47 22.71 17.54
C GLY A 433 -3.51 22.22 16.55
N GLN A 434 -4.24 23.16 15.93
CA GLN A 434 -5.38 22.84 15.06
C GLN A 434 -4.99 22.07 13.80
N GLN A 435 -3.78 22.28 13.28
CA GLN A 435 -3.29 21.50 12.13
C GLN A 435 -3.14 20.02 12.51
N GLN A 436 -2.54 19.73 13.68
CA GLN A 436 -2.40 18.34 14.11
C GLN A 436 -3.74 17.72 14.50
N ARG A 437 -4.66 18.51 15.07
CA ARG A 437 -6.04 18.09 15.32
C ARG A 437 -6.74 17.65 14.04
N ALA A 438 -6.59 18.41 12.95
CA ALA A 438 -7.14 18.06 11.64
C ALA A 438 -6.46 16.82 11.05
N ASN A 439 -5.13 16.71 11.14
CA ASN A 439 -4.40 15.50 10.77
C ASN A 439 -4.97 14.28 11.54
N ASN A 440 -5.06 14.35 12.87
CA ASN A 440 -5.50 13.23 13.68
C ASN A 440 -6.98 12.88 13.43
N LEU A 441 -7.86 13.86 13.17
CA LEU A 441 -9.24 13.62 12.75
C LEU A 441 -9.30 12.76 11.48
N PHE A 442 -8.56 13.16 10.43
CA PHE A 442 -8.52 12.42 9.18
C PHE A 442 -7.84 11.05 9.35
N ALA A 443 -6.75 10.99 10.10
CA ALA A 443 -6.01 9.76 10.37
C ALA A 443 -6.91 8.72 11.04
N GLU A 444 -7.73 9.16 12.01
CA GLU A 444 -8.59 8.28 12.78
C GLU A 444 -9.72 7.69 11.95
N ILE A 445 -10.47 8.51 11.21
CA ILE A 445 -11.58 8.00 10.42
C ILE A 445 -11.12 7.16 9.21
N THR A 446 -9.94 7.48 8.65
CA THR A 446 -9.51 6.93 7.35
C THR A 446 -8.57 5.73 7.47
N PHE A 447 -7.77 5.63 8.53
CA PHE A 447 -6.72 4.60 8.65
C PHE A 447 -6.73 3.89 10.00
N ILE A 448 -6.68 4.66 11.09
CA ILE A 448 -6.47 4.11 12.43
C ILE A 448 -7.73 3.37 12.89
N CYS A 449 -8.90 3.99 12.92
CA CYS A 449 -10.10 3.32 13.43
C CYS A 449 -10.54 2.10 12.60
N PRO A 450 -10.42 2.10 11.25
CA PRO A 450 -10.58 0.89 10.45
C PRO A 450 -9.71 -0.27 10.93
N SER A 451 -8.47 -0.01 11.36
CA SER A 451 -7.61 -1.06 11.93
C SER A 451 -8.12 -1.60 13.28
N TYR A 452 -8.81 -0.80 14.10
CA TYR A 452 -9.49 -1.27 15.32
C TYR A 452 -10.70 -2.14 14.96
N TRP A 453 -11.53 -1.71 14.01
CA TRP A 453 -12.73 -2.45 13.60
C TRP A 453 -12.38 -3.82 13.00
N LEU A 454 -11.27 -3.89 12.23
CA LEU A 454 -10.74 -5.15 11.71
C LEU A 454 -10.22 -6.06 12.83
N ALA A 455 -9.54 -5.52 13.84
CA ALA A 455 -9.12 -6.32 15.00
C ALA A 455 -10.35 -6.87 15.76
N ASP A 456 -11.37 -6.05 15.96
CA ASP A 456 -12.62 -6.41 16.62
C ASP A 456 -13.40 -7.53 15.89
N ALA A 457 -13.45 -7.49 14.56
CA ALA A 457 -14.16 -8.48 13.75
C ALA A 457 -13.57 -9.91 13.88
N PHE A 458 -12.31 -10.01 14.32
CA PHE A 458 -11.57 -11.26 14.48
C PHE A 458 -11.31 -11.61 15.96
N SER A 459 -12.15 -11.12 16.88
CA SER A 459 -12.06 -11.41 18.33
C SER A 459 -13.21 -12.33 18.78
N SER A 460 -13.25 -13.57 18.28
CA SER A 460 -14.27 -14.58 18.65
C SER A 460 -13.65 -15.94 18.98
N LEU A 461 -14.42 -16.96 19.37
CA LEU A 461 -13.87 -18.26 19.80
C LEU A 461 -12.94 -18.90 18.74
N ASN A 462 -13.29 -18.79 17.46
CA ASN A 462 -12.57 -19.42 16.34
C ASN A 462 -11.72 -18.44 15.52
N LYS A 463 -11.85 -17.14 15.75
CA LYS A 463 -11.11 -16.07 15.05
C LYS A 463 -10.23 -15.34 16.05
N LYS A 464 -8.97 -15.08 15.67
CA LYS A 464 -8.03 -14.35 16.54
C LYS A 464 -7.41 -13.20 15.78
N SER A 465 -7.21 -12.09 16.46
CA SER A 465 -6.48 -10.95 15.94
C SER A 465 -5.38 -10.50 16.90
N TRP A 466 -4.41 -9.78 16.36
CA TRP A 466 -3.42 -9.02 17.11
C TRP A 466 -3.36 -7.61 16.54
N LYS A 467 -3.12 -6.64 17.41
CA LYS A 467 -3.03 -5.24 17.02
C LYS A 467 -1.65 -4.67 17.34
N TYR A 468 -1.14 -3.84 16.43
CA TYR A 468 0.05 -3.02 16.67
C TYR A 468 -0.14 -1.56 16.25
N GLN A 469 0.70 -0.68 16.79
CA GLN A 469 0.95 0.68 16.32
C GLN A 469 2.45 0.83 16.02
N PHE A 470 2.80 1.45 14.90
CA PHE A 470 4.15 1.91 14.61
C PHE A 470 4.30 3.37 15.01
N SER A 471 5.25 3.67 15.90
CA SER A 471 5.39 4.99 16.53
C SER A 471 6.77 5.63 16.31
N VAL A 472 7.65 5.00 15.51
CA VAL A 472 8.98 5.58 15.24
C VAL A 472 8.82 6.83 14.37
N PRO A 473 9.28 8.01 14.81
CA PRO A 473 9.19 9.24 14.02
C PRO A 473 9.77 9.07 12.61
N PRO A 474 9.16 9.67 11.57
CA PRO A 474 8.03 10.58 11.68
C PRO A 474 6.68 9.85 11.82
N ALA A 475 6.67 8.51 11.81
CA ALA A 475 5.49 7.65 11.89
C ALA A 475 4.37 8.07 10.93
N ALA A 476 4.77 8.57 9.75
CA ALA A 476 3.85 8.95 8.69
C ALA A 476 3.31 7.72 7.96
N HIS A 477 2.23 7.89 7.21
CA HIS A 477 1.66 6.83 6.39
C HIS A 477 2.72 6.13 5.51
N GLY A 478 2.72 4.79 5.54
CA GLY A 478 3.66 3.94 4.81
C GLY A 478 5.11 3.92 5.32
N THR A 479 5.46 4.64 6.39
CA THR A 479 6.85 4.65 6.90
C THR A 479 7.24 3.34 7.57
N ASP A 480 6.28 2.65 8.19
CA ASP A 480 6.40 1.29 8.74
C ASP A 480 6.78 0.25 7.70
N MET A 481 6.47 0.48 6.42
CA MET A 481 6.92 -0.38 5.33
C MET A 481 8.41 -0.65 5.44
N ASN A 482 9.23 0.37 5.76
CA ASN A 482 10.67 0.21 5.89
C ASN A 482 11.10 -0.88 6.89
N ALA A 483 10.25 -1.27 7.84
CA ALA A 483 10.55 -2.34 8.79
C ALA A 483 10.39 -3.75 8.17
N TYR A 484 9.32 -4.01 7.41
CA TYR A 484 9.03 -5.32 6.82
C TYR A 484 9.32 -5.43 5.32
N TYR A 485 9.52 -4.30 4.65
CA TYR A 485 9.80 -4.16 3.23
C TYR A 485 10.74 -2.97 2.99
N LYS A 486 11.83 -3.16 2.24
CA LYS A 486 12.82 -2.10 2.01
C LYS A 486 12.36 -1.06 0.98
N SER A 487 11.24 -0.37 1.23
CA SER A 487 10.60 0.56 0.29
C SER A 487 11.48 1.77 -0.05
N ASN A 488 12.24 2.30 0.91
CA ASN A 488 12.97 3.56 0.70
C ASN A 488 14.32 3.61 1.41
N ALA A 489 15.30 2.91 0.83
CA ALA A 489 16.64 2.80 1.43
C ALA A 489 17.43 4.09 1.54
N ALA A 490 17.14 5.06 0.67
CA ALA A 490 17.83 6.33 0.63
C ALA A 490 17.34 7.31 1.71
N LEU A 491 16.05 7.28 2.06
CA LEU A 491 15.44 8.22 3.02
C LEU A 491 15.31 7.65 4.44
N PHE A 492 15.01 6.35 4.58
CA PHE A 492 14.66 5.77 5.89
C PHE A 492 15.38 4.44 6.21
N SER A 493 15.94 3.70 5.24
CA SER A 493 16.43 2.33 5.54
C SER A 493 17.89 2.20 6.00
N LYS A 494 18.68 3.28 6.10
CA LYS A 494 20.03 3.19 6.67
C LYS A 494 20.22 4.31 7.69
N GLY A 495 19.61 4.11 8.84
CA GLY A 495 19.89 4.94 9.99
C GLY A 495 18.71 5.17 10.89
N THR A 496 17.46 5.08 10.46
CA THR A 496 16.31 5.50 11.30
C THR A 496 15.64 4.34 12.06
N LEU A 497 16.09 3.10 11.82
CA LEU A 497 15.68 1.90 12.58
C LEU A 497 16.95 1.10 12.92
N SER A 498 17.01 0.48 14.10
CA SER A 498 18.06 -0.49 14.43
C SER A 498 17.85 -1.80 13.65
N ASP A 499 18.92 -2.56 13.45
CA ASP A 499 18.83 -3.88 12.81
C ASP A 499 17.97 -4.85 13.64
N GLY A 500 18.05 -4.76 14.98
CA GLY A 500 17.22 -5.53 15.89
C GLY A 500 15.74 -5.20 15.77
N PHE A 501 15.39 -3.91 15.67
CA PHE A 501 14.01 -3.47 15.43
C PHE A 501 13.44 -4.05 14.12
N ARG A 502 14.18 -3.90 13.01
CA ARG A 502 13.75 -4.40 11.69
C ARG A 502 13.59 -5.92 11.71
N THR A 503 14.60 -6.62 12.22
CA THR A 503 14.60 -8.08 12.33
C THR A 503 13.42 -8.56 13.16
N GLY A 504 13.14 -7.91 14.30
CA GLY A 504 12.00 -8.22 15.14
C GLY A 504 10.67 -8.13 14.37
N ILE A 505 10.40 -7.02 13.66
CA ILE A 505 9.13 -6.87 12.93
C ILE A 505 9.01 -7.91 11.81
N GLN A 506 10.11 -8.16 11.07
CA GLN A 506 10.15 -9.17 10.01
C GLN A 506 9.86 -10.57 10.54
N LEU A 507 10.39 -10.92 11.72
CA LEU A 507 10.12 -12.20 12.37
C LEU A 507 8.69 -12.27 12.91
N SER A 508 8.13 -11.19 13.46
CA SER A 508 6.73 -11.17 13.90
C SER A 508 5.76 -11.37 12.72
N TRP A 509 5.99 -10.68 11.59
CA TRP A 509 5.22 -10.90 10.36
C TRP A 509 5.38 -12.32 9.83
N GLY A 510 6.62 -12.82 9.75
CA GLY A 510 6.88 -14.17 9.27
C GLY A 510 6.28 -15.24 10.16
N ARG A 511 6.32 -15.08 11.48
CA ARG A 511 5.65 -16.01 12.40
C ARG A 511 4.14 -16.00 12.24
N PHE A 512 3.52 -14.85 11.98
CA PHE A 512 2.10 -14.81 11.68
C PHE A 512 1.75 -15.60 10.40
N ILE A 513 2.59 -15.49 9.36
CA ILE A 513 2.45 -16.24 8.10
C ILE A 513 2.67 -17.76 8.34
N LEU A 514 3.66 -18.12 9.15
CA LEU A 514 4.10 -19.50 9.37
C LEU A 514 3.29 -20.25 10.44
N HIS A 515 2.74 -19.54 11.43
CA HIS A 515 2.23 -20.12 12.67
C HIS A 515 0.91 -19.52 13.13
N ASP A 516 0.29 -18.63 12.36
CA ASP A 516 -0.96 -17.93 12.72
C ASP A 516 -0.84 -17.04 13.97
N ASP A 517 0.39 -16.70 14.40
CA ASP A 517 0.71 -16.00 15.64
C ASP A 517 1.94 -15.10 15.45
N PRO A 518 1.86 -13.78 15.71
CA PRO A 518 2.95 -12.84 15.48
C PRO A 518 3.96 -12.73 16.63
N THR A 519 3.74 -13.42 17.75
CA THR A 519 4.54 -13.26 18.97
C THR A 519 5.88 -13.98 18.87
N LEU A 520 6.94 -13.41 19.42
CA LEU A 520 8.31 -13.96 19.37
C LEU A 520 8.59 -14.89 20.57
N PRO A 521 9.16 -16.09 20.36
CA PRO A 521 9.64 -16.92 21.46
C PRO A 521 10.75 -16.21 22.26
N SER A 522 10.88 -16.52 23.55
CA SER A 522 11.90 -15.90 24.43
C SER A 522 13.33 -16.04 23.88
N PHE A 523 13.70 -17.21 23.37
CA PHE A 523 15.03 -17.41 22.77
C PHE A 523 15.30 -16.54 21.54
N VAL A 524 14.26 -16.15 20.78
CA VAL A 524 14.39 -15.23 19.64
C VAL A 524 14.60 -13.80 20.14
N VAL A 525 13.81 -13.38 21.14
CA VAL A 525 13.99 -12.09 21.83
C VAL A 525 15.42 -11.97 22.37
N ASP A 526 15.91 -13.00 23.05
CA ASP A 526 17.26 -13.04 23.61
C ASP A 526 18.35 -13.02 22.53
N ALA A 527 18.15 -13.72 21.42
CA ALA A 527 19.12 -13.77 20.32
C ALA A 527 19.27 -12.41 19.63
N ILE A 528 18.16 -11.71 19.38
CA ILE A 528 18.20 -10.35 18.82
C ILE A 528 18.87 -9.39 19.81
N GLY A 529 18.57 -9.54 21.11
CA GLY A 529 19.15 -8.70 22.17
C GLY A 529 20.64 -8.94 22.46
N LYS A 530 21.22 -10.09 22.05
CA LYS A 530 22.63 -10.45 22.29
C LYS A 530 23.56 -10.19 21.10
N ASN A 531 23.05 -10.17 19.87
CA ASN A 531 23.87 -10.02 18.65
C ASN A 531 24.36 -8.58 18.37
N ASN A 532 23.99 -7.59 19.18
CA ASN A 532 24.49 -6.21 19.08
C ASN A 532 25.55 -5.95 20.17
N GLU A 533 26.77 -6.44 19.96
CA GLU A 533 27.90 -6.36 20.90
C GLU A 533 28.37 -4.93 21.28
N GLN A 534 27.68 -3.86 20.85
CA GLN A 534 28.13 -2.49 21.13
C GLN A 534 27.13 -1.54 21.82
N ILE A 535 25.83 -1.80 21.93
CA ILE A 535 24.89 -0.81 22.49
C ILE A 535 23.70 -1.51 23.16
N ASN A 536 23.36 -1.08 24.39
CA ASN A 536 22.17 -1.39 25.22
C ASN A 536 21.14 -2.41 24.68
N HIS A 537 20.81 -3.42 25.49
CA HIS A 537 19.83 -4.47 25.19
C HIS A 537 18.57 -3.97 24.45
N GLU A 538 18.35 -4.46 23.22
CA GLU A 538 17.10 -4.30 22.48
C GLU A 538 15.91 -4.73 23.36
N VAL A 539 14.95 -3.83 23.63
CA VAL A 539 13.80 -4.13 24.51
C VAL A 539 12.66 -4.68 23.66
N LEU A 540 12.75 -5.97 23.34
CA LEU A 540 11.77 -6.69 22.53
C LEU A 540 10.89 -7.66 23.34
N SER A 541 11.05 -7.70 24.66
CA SER A 541 10.33 -8.63 25.56
C SER A 541 8.81 -8.53 25.47
N ALA A 542 8.29 -7.34 25.13
CA ALA A 542 6.86 -7.12 24.88
C ALA A 542 6.32 -8.00 23.74
N ALA A 543 7.14 -8.41 22.77
CA ALA A 543 6.70 -9.25 21.66
C ALA A 543 6.52 -10.72 22.05
N SER A 544 6.87 -11.11 23.27
CA SER A 544 6.67 -12.47 23.74
C SER A 544 5.20 -12.88 23.78
N ASN A 545 4.94 -14.18 23.67
CA ASN A 545 3.58 -14.73 23.75
C ASN A 545 2.89 -14.51 25.11
N THR A 546 3.67 -14.27 26.17
CA THR A 546 3.16 -13.92 27.50
C THR A 546 2.77 -12.45 27.63
N SER A 547 3.22 -11.59 26.70
CA SER A 547 3.00 -10.14 26.76
C SER A 547 2.08 -9.65 25.65
N TRP A 548 2.35 -9.99 24.38
CA TRP A 548 1.51 -9.60 23.26
C TRP A 548 0.37 -10.58 23.04
N LEU A 549 -0.63 -10.47 23.93
CA LEU A 549 -1.80 -11.32 23.89
C LEU A 549 -2.69 -11.03 22.66
N PRO A 550 -3.46 -12.03 22.19
CA PRO A 550 -4.48 -11.79 21.17
C PRO A 550 -5.41 -10.65 21.59
N TRP A 551 -5.80 -9.83 20.63
CA TRP A 551 -6.73 -8.74 20.81
C TRP A 551 -8.04 -9.22 21.42
N ASN A 552 -8.51 -8.46 22.39
CA ASN A 552 -9.76 -8.69 23.09
C ASN A 552 -10.47 -7.34 23.24
N LYS A 553 -11.74 -7.28 22.85
CA LYS A 553 -12.54 -6.04 22.87
C LYS A 553 -12.65 -5.40 24.26
N ASN A 554 -12.47 -6.17 25.33
CA ASN A 554 -12.57 -5.67 26.71
C ASN A 554 -11.23 -5.14 27.22
N SER A 555 -10.11 -5.82 26.93
CA SER A 555 -8.79 -5.40 27.42
C SER A 555 -8.04 -4.46 26.47
N MET A 556 -8.36 -4.51 25.16
CA MET A 556 -7.82 -3.65 24.10
C MET A 556 -6.29 -3.45 24.16
N THR A 557 -5.52 -4.49 24.46
CA THR A 557 -4.05 -4.40 24.50
C THR A 557 -3.46 -4.45 23.09
N MET A 558 -2.55 -3.52 22.77
CA MET A 558 -1.83 -3.51 21.49
C MET A 558 -0.32 -3.41 21.67
N MET A 559 0.42 -3.94 20.71
CA MET A 559 1.87 -3.73 20.60
C MET A 559 2.16 -2.30 20.13
N ASN A 560 3.12 -1.62 20.77
CA ASN A 560 3.66 -0.35 20.31
C ASN A 560 5.10 -0.54 19.86
N PHE A 561 5.34 -0.51 18.55
CA PHE A 561 6.67 -0.54 17.97
C PHE A 561 7.27 0.86 18.01
N ASN A 562 8.16 1.10 18.97
CA ASN A 562 8.90 2.36 19.12
C ASN A 562 10.42 2.11 19.25
N SER A 563 11.20 3.18 19.17
CA SER A 563 12.65 3.18 19.31
C SER A 563 13.11 4.24 20.30
N SER A 564 14.26 4.02 20.93
CA SER A 564 14.95 5.02 21.75
C SER A 564 16.44 5.03 21.42
N GLY A 565 17.20 5.91 22.08
CA GLY A 565 18.61 6.11 21.78
C GLY A 565 18.84 6.76 20.41
N GLY A 566 20.01 6.52 19.84
CA GLY A 566 20.46 7.13 18.60
C GLY A 566 20.94 8.57 18.77
N THR A 567 21.32 9.18 17.65
CA THR A 567 21.72 10.57 17.55
C THR A 567 20.60 11.37 16.88
N GLU A 568 20.25 12.51 17.44
CA GLU A 568 19.25 13.40 16.86
C GLU A 568 19.75 13.98 15.53
N LYS A 569 18.89 13.96 14.51
CA LYS A 569 19.14 14.54 13.20
C LYS A 569 17.86 15.13 12.62
N ILE A 570 17.98 16.31 12.03
CA ILE A 570 16.90 16.91 11.26
C ILE A 570 16.93 16.31 9.84
N LEU A 571 15.83 15.66 9.46
CA LEU A 571 15.62 15.10 8.13
C LEU A 571 14.48 15.84 7.44
N THR A 572 14.68 16.15 6.16
CA THR A 572 13.64 16.75 5.33
C THR A 572 12.73 15.65 4.79
N VAL A 573 11.50 15.62 5.27
CA VAL A 573 10.47 14.65 4.88
C VAL A 573 9.51 15.32 3.90
N MET A 574 9.32 14.69 2.75
CA MET A 574 8.31 15.13 1.78
C MET A 574 6.91 14.79 2.32
N ILE A 575 6.05 15.80 2.40
CA ILE A 575 4.60 15.66 2.53
C ILE A 575 3.95 15.78 1.14
N ALA A 576 2.64 15.66 1.03
CA ALA A 576 1.99 15.69 -0.28
C ALA A 576 2.26 16.97 -1.10
N LEU A 577 2.22 16.81 -2.44
CA LEU A 577 2.35 17.86 -3.45
C LEU A 577 3.70 18.61 -3.44
N ASN A 578 4.82 17.89 -3.30
CA ASN A 578 6.19 18.45 -3.29
C ASN A 578 6.45 19.48 -2.18
N LYS A 579 5.63 19.51 -1.13
CA LYS A 579 5.97 20.23 0.08
C LYS A 579 6.87 19.33 0.92
N SER A 580 7.90 19.89 1.53
CA SER A 580 8.74 19.16 2.47
C SER A 580 8.79 19.91 3.79
N ILE A 581 8.87 19.16 4.88
CA ILE A 581 9.04 19.70 6.22
C ILE A 581 10.29 19.10 6.86
N ASN A 582 10.88 19.83 7.79
CA ASN A 582 12.00 19.34 8.57
C ASN A 582 11.48 18.64 9.82
N VAL A 583 11.81 17.36 9.95
CA VAL A 583 11.44 16.54 11.11
C VAL A 583 12.70 16.16 11.87
N THR A 584 12.68 16.37 13.17
CA THR A 584 13.70 15.84 14.08
C THR A 584 13.48 14.33 14.29
N MET A 585 14.50 13.53 13.98
CA MET A 585 14.46 12.07 14.07
C MET A 585 15.73 11.55 14.76
N HIS A 586 15.65 10.37 15.36
CA HIS A 586 16.84 9.69 15.88
C HIS A 586 17.40 8.74 14.82
N VAL A 587 18.72 8.76 14.65
CA VAL A 587 19.43 7.91 13.70
C VAL A 587 20.60 7.16 14.34
N ASN A 588 21.05 6.08 13.70
CA ASN A 588 22.26 5.37 14.09
C ASN A 588 23.52 6.26 13.99
N PRO A 589 24.57 5.94 14.77
CA PRO A 589 24.67 4.81 15.71
C PRO A 589 23.87 5.06 17.01
N GLY A 590 23.47 3.98 17.69
CA GLY A 590 22.87 4.05 19.02
C GLY A 590 21.37 3.80 19.10
N LEU A 591 20.68 3.57 17.98
CA LEU A 591 19.25 3.24 18.03
C LEU A 591 19.04 1.87 18.65
N ILE A 592 18.03 1.79 19.50
CA ILE A 592 17.54 0.55 20.11
C ILE A 592 16.02 0.49 19.98
N ALA A 593 15.47 -0.69 19.81
CA ALA A 593 14.05 -0.96 19.91
C ALA A 593 13.60 -0.80 21.35
N ASN A 594 12.44 -0.15 21.52
CA ASN A 594 11.78 0.05 22.79
C ASN A 594 10.30 -0.32 22.65
N TRP A 595 10.01 -1.62 22.63
CA TRP A 595 8.67 -2.12 22.38
C TRP A 595 7.90 -2.29 23.67
N THR A 596 6.65 -1.85 23.68
CA THR A 596 5.77 -1.91 24.86
C THR A 596 4.39 -2.45 24.49
N ILE A 597 3.69 -3.00 25.48
CA ILE A 597 2.24 -3.21 25.36
C ILE A 597 1.54 -1.97 25.88
N SER A 598 0.66 -1.41 25.06
CA SER A 598 -0.13 -0.21 25.35
C SER A 598 -1.61 -0.56 25.47
N ASP A 599 -2.32 0.13 26.35
CA ASP A 599 -3.79 0.11 26.41
C ASP A 599 -4.35 0.92 25.23
N ALA A 600 -4.79 0.24 24.18
CA ALA A 600 -5.27 0.87 22.95
C ALA A 600 -6.59 1.65 23.15
N SER A 601 -7.29 1.48 24.28
CA SER A 601 -8.48 2.26 24.63
C SER A 601 -8.10 3.69 25.03
N SER A 602 -7.16 3.83 25.97
CA SER A 602 -6.73 5.11 26.55
C SER A 602 -5.53 5.75 25.83
N TRP A 603 -4.77 4.99 25.04
CA TRP A 603 -3.59 5.47 24.29
C TRP A 603 -3.89 6.70 23.42
N GLU A 604 -2.90 7.60 23.29
CA GLU A 604 -2.99 8.81 22.46
C GLU A 604 -4.25 9.65 22.75
N ASN A 605 -4.44 9.95 24.04
CA ASN A 605 -5.56 10.72 24.58
C ASN A 605 -6.93 10.08 24.30
N GLY A 606 -7.08 8.78 24.52
CA GLY A 606 -8.36 8.09 24.32
C GLY A 606 -8.71 7.78 22.86
N ARG A 607 -7.70 7.46 22.03
CA ARG A 607 -7.88 7.09 20.62
C ARG A 607 -8.86 5.95 20.42
N GLY A 608 -8.79 4.90 21.23
CA GLY A 608 -9.76 3.79 21.16
C GLY A 608 -11.19 4.25 21.45
N SER A 609 -11.39 5.18 22.39
CA SER A 609 -12.70 5.78 22.65
C SER A 609 -13.23 6.60 21.48
N ARG A 610 -12.37 7.34 20.77
CA ARG A 610 -12.75 8.03 19.52
C ARG A 610 -13.08 7.04 18.41
N CYS A 611 -12.36 5.92 18.30
CA CYS A 611 -12.71 4.86 17.34
C CYS A 611 -14.04 4.16 17.65
N ASN A 612 -14.39 4.02 18.94
CA ASN A 612 -15.71 3.56 19.35
C ASN A 612 -16.80 4.55 18.94
N PHE A 613 -16.57 5.86 19.14
CA PHE A 613 -17.47 6.90 18.62
C PHE A 613 -17.65 6.76 17.12
N TRP A 614 -16.59 6.69 16.32
CA TRP A 614 -16.71 6.54 14.87
C TRP A 614 -17.45 5.28 14.47
N SER A 615 -17.21 4.15 15.15
CA SER A 615 -17.92 2.90 14.87
C SER A 615 -19.46 3.00 15.03
N SER A 616 -19.95 3.98 15.80
CA SER A 616 -21.38 4.24 16.00
C SER A 616 -21.99 5.18 14.95
N GLN A 617 -21.18 5.86 14.13
CA GLN A 617 -21.63 6.86 13.15
C GLN A 617 -21.94 6.24 11.77
N LYS A 618 -22.66 5.11 11.76
CA LYS A 618 -22.87 4.24 10.57
C LYS A 618 -23.31 4.95 9.29
N LYS A 619 -24.10 6.04 9.41
CA LYS A 619 -24.67 6.77 8.26
C LYS A 619 -23.75 7.81 7.64
N TYR A 620 -22.59 8.06 8.26
CA TYR A 620 -21.83 9.27 8.01
C TYR A 620 -20.33 9.04 7.90
N HIS A 621 -19.94 7.80 7.57
CA HIS A 621 -18.57 7.55 7.18
C HIS A 621 -18.30 8.31 5.88
N PRO A 622 -17.19 9.06 5.84
CA PRO A 622 -16.85 9.87 4.67
C PRO A 622 -16.75 8.93 3.51
#